data_AF-A0A3D3CET5-F1
#
_entry.id   AF-A0A3D3CET5-F1
#
_cell.length_a   1.000
_cell.length_b   1.000
_cell.length_c   1.000
_cell.angle_alpha   90.00
_cell.angle_beta   90.00
_cell.angle_gamma   90.00
#
_symmetry.space_group_name_H-M   'P 1'
#
loop_
_entity.id
_entity.type
_entity.pdbx_description
1 polymer ?
#
loop_
_entity_poly.entity_id
_entity_poly.type
_entity_poly.pdbx_seq_one_letter_code
_entity_poly.pdbx_strand_id
1 'polypeptide(L)'
;LFRIPWEVTIASAHRTPDDVACYAESAARRGIRVLIAAAGLSAALPGVVAAHTSLPVIGIPVSSGTLGGIDALLAVTQMPPGVPVGSVGIDGARNAALLAVRILALIRP
;
A
#
# COMPACT_ATOMS: atom_id res chain seq x y z
N LEU A 1 -10.56 -13.13 13.41
CA LEU A 1 -10.88 -14.15 12.38
C LEU A 1 -9.61 -14.79 11.79
N PHE A 2 -8.66 -14.05 11.21
CA PHE A 2 -7.55 -14.66 10.44
C PHE A 2 -6.19 -14.80 11.16
N ARG A 3 -6.00 -14.18 12.34
CA ARG A 3 -4.76 -14.24 13.17
C ARG A 3 -3.44 -14.10 12.35
N ILE A 4 -3.44 -13.26 11.32
CA ILE A 4 -2.24 -12.96 10.52
C ILE A 4 -1.41 -11.92 11.27
N PRO A 5 -0.11 -12.19 11.56
CA PRO A 5 0.79 -11.19 12.12
C PRO A 5 0.96 -10.00 11.17
N TRP A 6 1.00 -8.80 11.72
CA TRP A 6 1.15 -7.56 10.97
C TRP A 6 1.96 -6.56 11.79
N GLU A 7 2.51 -5.56 11.10
CA GLU A 7 3.17 -4.41 11.70
C GLU A 7 2.62 -3.13 11.07
N VAL A 8 2.77 -2.02 11.79
CA VAL A 8 2.41 -0.68 11.33
C VAL A 8 3.57 0.25 11.56
N THR A 9 3.77 1.14 10.60
CA THR A 9 4.65 2.28 10.74
C THR A 9 3.99 3.50 10.12
N ILE A 10 4.45 4.68 10.52
CA ILE A 10 4.09 5.96 9.90
C ILE A 10 5.28 6.38 9.05
N ALA A 11 5.09 6.44 7.74
CA ALA A 11 6.11 6.86 6.80
C ALA A 11 5.49 7.82 5.77
N SER A 12 6.30 8.74 5.23
CA SER A 12 5.80 9.79 4.34
C SER A 12 6.66 9.89 3.10
N ALA A 13 6.09 9.53 1.94
CA ALA A 13 6.77 9.66 0.65
C ALA A 13 7.30 11.07 0.34
N HIS A 14 6.65 12.11 0.88
CA HIS A 14 7.05 13.50 0.65
C HIS A 14 8.01 14.07 1.69
N ARG A 15 8.02 13.53 2.92
CA ARG A 15 8.75 14.13 4.06
C ARG A 15 9.87 13.25 4.58
N THR A 16 9.72 11.94 4.47
CA THR A 16 10.70 10.94 4.87
C THR A 16 10.85 9.86 3.77
N PRO A 17 11.21 10.26 2.54
CA PRO A 17 11.28 9.32 1.40
C PRO A 17 12.26 8.17 1.63
N ASP A 18 13.42 8.44 2.25
CA ASP A 18 14.44 7.43 2.53
C ASP A 18 13.92 6.37 3.52
N ASP A 19 13.10 6.75 4.50
CA ASP A 19 12.48 5.80 5.43
C ASP A 19 11.49 4.89 4.70
N VAL A 20 10.72 5.42 3.76
CA VAL A 20 9.79 4.64 2.93
C VAL A 20 10.56 3.63 2.07
N ALA A 21 11.62 4.08 1.40
CA ALA A 21 12.48 3.23 0.58
C ALA A 21 13.10 2.11 1.42
N CYS A 22 13.75 2.46 2.53
CA CYS A 22 14.38 1.51 3.44
C CYS A 22 13.38 0.48 3.99
N TYR A 23 12.18 0.92 4.36
CA TYR A 23 11.11 0.03 4.82
C TYR A 23 10.67 -0.96 3.73
N ALA A 24 10.44 -0.48 2.51
CA ALA A 24 9.97 -1.27 1.38
C ALA A 24 11.03 -2.28 0.88
N GLU A 25 12.30 -1.86 0.79
CA GLU A 25 13.43 -2.70 0.35
C GLU A 25 13.74 -3.81 1.35
N SER A 26 13.64 -3.51 2.65
CA SER A 26 13.91 -4.49 3.71
C SER A 26 12.75 -5.45 3.97
N ALA A 27 11.52 -5.10 3.58
CA ALA A 27 10.29 -5.83 3.93
C ALA A 27 10.36 -7.34 3.67
N ALA A 28 10.80 -7.74 2.47
CA ALA A 28 10.88 -9.15 2.08
C ALA A 28 11.85 -9.94 2.99
N ARG A 29 13.01 -9.35 3.33
CA ARG A 29 14.00 -9.97 4.24
C ARG A 29 13.47 -10.12 5.66
N ARG A 30 12.56 -9.25 6.08
CA ARG A 30 11.89 -9.31 7.39
C ARG A 30 10.71 -10.29 7.43
N GLY A 31 10.43 -10.98 6.32
CA GLY A 31 9.35 -11.97 6.22
C GLY A 31 7.99 -11.41 5.84
N ILE A 32 7.90 -10.11 5.49
CA ILE A 32 6.68 -9.50 4.98
C ILE A 32 6.36 -10.08 3.59
N ARG A 33 5.07 -10.31 3.34
CA ARG A 33 4.58 -10.92 2.09
C ARG A 33 3.63 -10.04 1.29
N VAL A 34 2.99 -9.07 1.93
CA VAL A 34 2.09 -8.09 1.31
C VAL A 34 2.26 -6.77 2.06
N LEU A 35 2.33 -5.66 1.34
CA LEU A 35 2.39 -4.32 1.91
C LEU A 35 1.05 -3.62 1.67
N ILE A 36 0.57 -2.89 2.65
CA ILE A 36 -0.62 -2.05 2.53
C ILE A 36 -0.20 -0.61 2.82
N ALA A 37 -0.45 0.29 1.87
CA ALA A 37 -0.10 1.70 1.98
C ALA A 37 -1.36 2.56 1.85
N ALA A 38 -1.59 3.45 2.81
CA ALA A 38 -2.71 4.38 2.82
C ALA A 38 -2.22 5.82 2.67
N ALA A 39 -2.80 6.57 1.74
CA ALA A 39 -2.49 7.99 1.56
C ALA A 39 -3.67 8.75 0.96
N GLY A 40 -3.75 10.04 1.28
CA GLY A 40 -4.75 10.96 0.76
C GLY A 40 -4.13 12.10 -0.04
N LEU A 41 -4.97 12.96 -0.63
CA LEU A 41 -4.56 14.06 -1.52
C LEU A 41 -3.74 13.53 -2.71
N SER A 42 -2.56 14.10 -2.98
CA SER A 42 -1.58 13.53 -3.90
C SER A 42 -0.96 12.27 -3.28
N ALA A 43 -1.68 11.15 -3.36
CA ALA A 43 -1.40 9.93 -2.62
C ALA A 43 -0.20 9.13 -3.18
N ALA A 44 1.01 9.65 -3.01
CA ALA A 44 2.23 9.06 -3.58
C ALA A 44 2.75 7.80 -2.84
N LEU A 45 2.38 7.60 -1.56
CA LEU A 45 2.96 6.54 -0.72
C LEU A 45 2.83 5.13 -1.34
N PRO A 46 1.68 4.68 -1.85
CA PRO A 46 1.58 3.34 -2.44
C PRO A 46 2.50 3.14 -3.65
N GLY A 47 2.60 4.15 -4.53
CA GLY A 47 3.49 4.10 -5.69
C GLY A 47 4.97 4.07 -5.31
N VAL A 48 5.38 4.90 -4.34
CA VAL A 48 6.78 4.90 -3.85
C VAL A 48 7.12 3.57 -3.18
N VAL A 49 6.23 3.02 -2.35
CA VAL A 49 6.45 1.68 -1.76
C VAL A 49 6.61 0.62 -2.86
N ALA A 50 5.76 0.64 -3.89
CA ALA A 50 5.83 -0.31 -5.01
C ALA A 50 7.12 -0.17 -5.84
N ALA A 51 7.67 1.04 -5.96
CA ALA A 51 8.93 1.25 -6.69
C ALA A 51 10.15 0.62 -6.00
N HIS A 52 10.08 0.40 -4.68
CA HIS A 52 11.19 -0.06 -3.84
C HIS A 52 11.05 -1.51 -3.37
N THR A 53 10.11 -2.28 -3.93
CA THR A 53 9.88 -3.67 -3.51
C THR A 53 9.34 -4.53 -4.64
N SER A 54 9.64 -5.82 -4.62
CA SER A 54 9.01 -6.82 -5.49
C SER A 54 7.77 -7.46 -4.86
N LEU A 55 7.43 -7.10 -3.62
CA LEU A 55 6.24 -7.61 -2.94
C LEU A 55 4.96 -6.96 -3.50
N PRO A 56 3.82 -7.67 -3.45
CA PRO A 56 2.53 -7.06 -3.73
C PRO A 56 2.26 -5.85 -2.81
N VAL A 57 1.93 -4.71 -3.42
CA VAL A 57 1.52 -3.49 -2.71
C VAL A 57 0.05 -3.20 -2.96
N ILE A 58 -0.71 -3.06 -1.88
CA ILE A 58 -2.12 -2.68 -1.90
C ILE A 58 -2.23 -1.21 -1.49
N GLY A 59 -2.85 -0.40 -2.36
CA GLY A 59 -3.08 1.00 -2.11
C GLY A 59 -4.48 1.27 -1.53
N ILE A 60 -4.56 2.08 -0.47
CA ILE A 60 -5.81 2.60 0.09
C ILE A 60 -5.84 4.11 -0.16
N PRO A 61 -6.64 4.58 -1.14
CA PRO A 61 -6.95 5.99 -1.26
C PRO A 61 -7.73 6.48 -0.04
N VAL A 62 -7.31 7.57 0.58
CA VAL A 62 -7.96 8.14 1.77
C VAL A 62 -8.74 9.40 1.38
N SER A 63 -9.99 9.52 1.85
CA SER A 63 -10.88 10.66 1.58
C SER A 63 -10.52 11.96 2.31
N SER A 64 -9.23 12.34 2.30
CA SER A 64 -8.78 13.60 2.90
C SER A 64 -8.98 14.79 1.97
N GLY A 65 -9.35 15.95 2.52
CA GLY A 65 -9.42 17.21 1.77
C GLY A 65 -10.76 17.42 1.06
N THR A 66 -10.77 18.35 0.10
CA THR A 66 -12.00 18.87 -0.51
C THR A 66 -12.56 18.01 -1.64
N LEU A 67 -11.76 17.09 -2.18
CA LEU A 67 -12.12 16.27 -3.35
C LEU A 67 -12.68 14.89 -2.97
N GLY A 68 -12.89 14.61 -1.68
CA GLY A 68 -13.51 13.37 -1.21
C GLY A 68 -12.72 12.10 -1.56
N GLY A 69 -11.42 12.22 -1.86
CA GLY A 69 -10.53 11.11 -2.18
C GLY A 69 -10.46 10.71 -3.66
N ILE A 70 -11.11 11.42 -4.59
CA ILE A 70 -10.96 11.14 -6.04
C ILE A 70 -9.54 11.44 -6.52
N ASP A 71 -8.92 12.47 -5.95
CA ASP A 71 -7.50 12.81 -6.14
C ASP A 71 -6.59 11.68 -5.67
N ALA A 72 -6.83 11.17 -4.47
CA ALA A 72 -6.11 10.03 -3.93
C ALA A 72 -6.33 8.77 -4.77
N LEU A 73 -7.57 8.52 -5.22
CA LEU A 73 -7.91 7.34 -6.01
C LEU A 73 -7.11 7.33 -7.31
N LEU A 74 -7.16 8.42 -8.06
CA LEU A 74 -6.43 8.55 -9.32
C LEU A 74 -4.91 8.49 -9.10
N ALA A 75 -4.39 9.10 -8.03
CA ALA A 75 -2.97 9.04 -7.70
C ALA A 75 -2.48 7.61 -7.37
N VAL A 76 -3.33 6.78 -6.75
CA VAL A 76 -2.99 5.39 -6.42
C VAL A 76 -3.18 4.43 -7.60
N THR A 77 -4.23 4.62 -8.41
CA THR A 77 -4.58 3.66 -9.47
C THR A 77 -3.82 3.87 -10.78
N GLN A 78 -3.48 5.11 -11.13
CA GLN A 78 -2.90 5.46 -12.44
C GLN A 78 -1.37 5.28 -12.48
N MET A 79 -0.90 4.08 -12.10
CA MET A 79 0.52 3.76 -12.16
C MET A 79 1.01 3.55 -13.60
N PRO A 80 2.23 3.98 -13.95
CA PRO A 80 2.81 3.68 -15.26
C PRO A 80 3.13 2.18 -15.40
N PRO A 81 3.28 1.67 -16.63
CA PRO A 81 3.70 0.29 -16.87
C PRO A 81 5.01 -0.06 -16.13
N GLY A 82 5.05 -1.22 -15.48
CA GLY A 82 6.23 -1.76 -14.79
C GLY A 82 6.21 -1.67 -13.26
N VAL A 83 5.40 -0.79 -12.66
CA VAL A 83 5.33 -0.61 -11.19
C VAL A 83 3.87 -0.65 -10.72
N PRO A 84 3.24 -1.82 -10.64
CA PRO A 84 1.80 -1.92 -10.34
C PRO A 84 1.49 -1.69 -8.86
N VAL A 85 0.31 -1.11 -8.58
CA VAL A 85 -0.31 -1.04 -7.25
C VAL A 85 -1.72 -1.62 -7.32
N GLY A 86 -2.04 -2.56 -6.42
CA GLY A 86 -3.39 -3.09 -6.28
C GLY A 86 -4.26 -2.14 -5.46
N SER A 87 -4.96 -1.20 -6.07
CA SER A 87 -5.84 -0.27 -5.34
C SER A 87 -7.15 -0.93 -4.90
N VAL A 88 -7.60 -0.62 -3.69
CA VAL A 88 -9.00 -0.79 -3.29
C VAL A 88 -9.79 0.51 -3.47
N GLY A 89 -11.09 0.51 -3.15
CA GLY A 89 -11.89 1.73 -3.13
C GLY A 89 -11.44 2.72 -2.05
N ILE A 90 -11.91 3.97 -2.16
CA ILE A 90 -11.66 5.04 -1.18
C ILE A 90 -12.07 4.56 0.23
N ASP A 91 -11.20 4.81 1.22
CA ASP A 91 -11.30 4.37 2.61
C ASP A 91 -11.49 2.85 2.79
N GLY A 92 -11.10 2.07 1.77
CA GLY A 92 -11.30 0.63 1.68
C GLY A 92 -10.39 -0.22 2.57
N ALA A 93 -9.96 0.25 3.75
CA ALA A 93 -8.98 -0.43 4.60
C ALA A 93 -9.38 -1.88 4.95
N ARG A 94 -10.67 -2.13 5.20
CA ARG A 94 -11.19 -3.50 5.42
C ARG A 94 -10.97 -4.38 4.19
N ASN A 95 -11.23 -3.86 2.99
CA ASN A 95 -11.03 -4.61 1.75
C ASN A 95 -9.55 -4.82 1.45
N ALA A 96 -8.68 -3.87 1.78
CA ALA A 96 -7.23 -4.05 1.66
C ALA A 96 -6.73 -5.21 2.54
N ALA A 97 -7.20 -5.28 3.79
CA ALA A 97 -6.88 -6.40 4.68
C ALA A 97 -7.40 -7.75 4.15
N LEU A 98 -8.64 -7.80 3.65
CA LEU A 98 -9.21 -9.01 3.06
C LEU A 98 -8.50 -9.42 1.76
N LEU A 99 -8.08 -8.46 0.94
CA LEU A 99 -7.30 -8.72 -0.27
C LEU A 99 -5.92 -9.29 0.10
N ALA A 100 -5.25 -8.73 1.12
CA ALA A 100 -4.00 -9.28 1.64
C ALA A 100 -4.18 -10.73 2.14
N VAL A 101 -5.25 -11.02 2.88
CA VAL A 101 -5.59 -12.39 3.33
C VAL A 101 -5.73 -13.33 2.12
N ARG A 102 -6.44 -12.91 1.06
CA ARG A 102 -6.61 -13.72 -0.15
C ARG A 102 -5.30 -13.97 -0.88
N ILE A 103 -4.41 -12.98 -0.96
CA ILE A 103 -3.07 -13.15 -1.54
C ILE A 103 -2.26 -14.14 -0.71
N LEU A 104 -2.29 -14.02 0.62
CA LEU A 104 -1.56 -14.90 1.53
C LEU A 104 -2.06 -16.35 1.49
N ALA A 105 -3.36 -16.56 1.32
CA ALA A 105 -3.97 -17.88 1.22
C ALA A 105 -3.47 -18.70 0.00
N LEU A 106 -2.96 -18.05 -1.05
CA LEU A 106 -2.34 -18.74 -2.19
C LEU A 106 -0.97 -19.35 -1.84
N ILE A 107 -0.33 -18.85 -0.79
CA ILE A 107 1.01 -19.26 -0.36
C ILE A 107 0.92 -20.24 0.81
N ARG A 108 -0.08 -20.07 1.69
CA ARG A 108 -0.34 -20.90 2.86
C ARG A 108 -1.85 -21.19 2.94
N PRO A 109 -2.32 -22.30 2.34
CA PRO A 109 -3.72 -22.70 2.40
C PRO A 109 -4.18 -23.04 3.82
#